data_AF-A0A955IGY7-F1
#
_entry.id   AF-A0A955IGY7-F1
#
_cell.length_a   1.000
_cell.length_b   1.000
_cell.length_c   1.000
_cell.angle_alpha   90.00
_cell.angle_beta   90.00
_cell.angle_gamma   90.00
#
_symmetry.space_group_name_H-M   'P 1'
#
loop_
_entity.id
_entity.type
_entity.pdbx_description
1 polymer ?
#
loop_
_entity_poly.entity_id
_entity_poly.type
_entity_poly.pdbx_seq_one_letter_code
_entity_poly.pdbx_strand_id
1 'polypeptide(L)'
;MRSLFPCCVALALTGSALAIDIDPNWSIARTWDEEQLFAIRLSTPRPPVHARNLYHVAAGMYDAWATYDPIAHGTFVFEKNTARDVAAARREAISYAAYRILKARYVAGNGPNIAQIQADFDQTFAALGYDKNVTTTRGNTPAAIGNRIAATILAGSLNDGANEAGNYAPTDGYAPINESMPFKIPGTVMENPSHWQPLAFDFLVLQNGEIIGAAEQVVVCPHWRFVTPFAMNEFNRNLANECYFDQGPPPQMGTEEMREQGIAMLAHSAVLDPSDGETIDISPATYHNSPLGSYEQPGYGLNPVTGEPYPPNVVVAADYFRINAEFWADGPDSETPPGHWHTVGNDVSDSEGFSFKLFGEGEPLDRLQWDVKMYLAIAGAVHDSAVTAWGMKGYYDSARPISFVRYMGQSGQSSDPKQPSYDPNGLPLVEGLTRIVQPEDVLPGGEFEDLAELVYNPIIGEPIGVNTHVGDVVVRSWLGGFSAGTTTG
;
A
#
# COMPACT_ATOMS: atom_id res chain seq x y z
N MET A 1 28.08 -23.25 -36.58
CA MET A 1 27.42 -22.33 -37.53
C MET A 1 25.94 -22.72 -37.64
N ARG A 2 25.12 -22.32 -36.65
CA ARG A 2 23.65 -22.30 -36.69
C ARG A 2 23.23 -21.16 -35.77
N SER A 3 22.92 -20.03 -36.38
CA SER A 3 22.38 -18.83 -35.75
C SER A 3 20.93 -19.09 -35.33
N LEU A 4 20.63 -18.97 -34.04
CA LEU A 4 19.27 -18.82 -33.53
C LEU A 4 19.08 -17.33 -33.24
N PHE A 5 18.36 -16.65 -34.13
CA PHE A 5 17.78 -15.34 -33.87
C PHE A 5 16.58 -15.53 -32.93
N PRO A 6 16.48 -14.80 -31.81
CA PRO A 6 15.20 -14.64 -31.13
C PRO A 6 14.40 -13.59 -31.90
N CYS A 7 13.33 -14.03 -32.56
CA CYS A 7 12.33 -13.13 -33.12
C CYS A 7 11.50 -12.60 -31.95
N CYS A 8 11.82 -11.38 -31.49
CA CYS A 8 10.94 -10.60 -30.64
C CYS A 8 9.68 -10.27 -31.44
N VAL A 9 8.64 -11.08 -31.28
CA VAL A 9 7.28 -10.67 -31.67
C VAL A 9 6.78 -9.75 -30.57
N ALA A 10 7.00 -8.45 -30.75
CA ALA A 10 6.22 -7.44 -30.06
C ALA A 10 4.77 -7.59 -30.56
N LEU A 11 3.93 -8.26 -29.78
CA LEU A 11 2.48 -8.13 -29.94
C LEU A 11 2.14 -6.71 -29.49
N ALA A 12 1.91 -5.83 -30.46
CA ALA A 12 1.20 -4.59 -30.20
C ALA A 12 -0.24 -4.97 -29.83
N LEU A 13 -0.57 -4.95 -28.55
CA LEU A 13 -1.94 -5.00 -28.06
C LEU A 13 -2.65 -3.69 -28.46
N THR A 14 -3.07 -3.60 -29.71
CA THR A 14 -4.10 -2.63 -30.12
C THR A 14 -5.47 -3.25 -29.81
N GLY A 15 -5.81 -3.21 -28.53
CA GLY A 15 -7.14 -3.50 -28.01
C GLY A 15 -7.27 -2.77 -26.70
N SER A 16 -7.95 -1.64 -26.70
CA SER A 16 -8.46 -1.03 -25.47
C SER A 16 -9.46 -2.03 -24.91
N ALA A 17 -9.03 -2.89 -23.98
CA ALA A 17 -9.95 -3.76 -23.26
C ALA A 17 -10.85 -2.85 -22.42
N LEU A 18 -12.10 -2.72 -22.86
CA LEU A 18 -13.20 -2.12 -22.11
C LEU A 18 -13.77 -3.25 -21.23
N ALA A 19 -13.79 -3.04 -19.91
CA ALA A 19 -14.19 -3.96 -18.84
C ALA A 19 -13.37 -5.27 -18.70
N ILE A 20 -13.58 -5.98 -17.58
CA ILE A 20 -13.01 -7.31 -17.36
C ILE A 20 -13.65 -8.36 -18.29
N ASP A 21 -12.90 -9.41 -18.62
CA ASP A 21 -13.46 -10.62 -19.23
C ASP A 21 -14.13 -11.47 -18.15
N ILE A 22 -15.46 -11.66 -18.23
CA ILE A 22 -16.21 -12.46 -17.26
C ILE A 22 -15.91 -13.95 -17.45
N ASP A 23 -15.18 -14.56 -16.51
CA ASP A 23 -14.99 -16.01 -16.48
C ASP A 23 -16.30 -16.72 -16.02
N PRO A 24 -16.83 -17.67 -16.80
CA PRO A 24 -18.04 -18.42 -16.42
C PRO A 24 -17.87 -19.31 -15.18
N ASN A 25 -16.64 -19.62 -14.76
CA ASN A 25 -16.34 -20.40 -13.56
C ASN A 25 -16.32 -19.54 -12.28
N TRP A 26 -16.24 -18.22 -12.42
CA TRP A 26 -16.30 -17.32 -11.28
C TRP A 26 -17.70 -17.28 -10.67
N SER A 27 -17.75 -17.15 -9.34
CA SER A 27 -19.00 -16.72 -8.72
C SER A 27 -19.30 -15.28 -9.11
N ILE A 28 -20.56 -14.87 -8.94
CA ILE A 28 -20.93 -13.48 -9.21
C ILE A 28 -20.18 -12.50 -8.30
N ALA A 29 -19.79 -12.92 -7.09
CA ALA A 29 -19.02 -12.07 -6.19
C ALA A 29 -17.62 -11.85 -6.74
N ARG A 30 -16.97 -12.91 -7.25
CA ARG A 30 -15.66 -12.80 -7.91
C ARG A 30 -15.70 -11.90 -9.15
N THR A 31 -16.76 -11.95 -9.95
CA THR A 31 -16.91 -11.02 -11.09
C THR A 31 -16.89 -9.55 -10.65
N TRP A 32 -17.66 -9.20 -9.61
CA TRP A 32 -17.70 -7.81 -9.12
C TRP A 32 -16.44 -7.41 -8.36
N ASP A 33 -15.78 -8.36 -7.71
CA ASP A 33 -14.47 -8.18 -7.09
C ASP A 33 -13.42 -7.81 -8.14
N GLU A 34 -13.27 -8.60 -9.20
CA GLU A 34 -12.33 -8.34 -10.29
C GLU A 34 -12.60 -7.01 -11.00
N GLU A 35 -13.88 -6.64 -11.16
CA GLU A 35 -14.28 -5.35 -11.73
C GLU A 35 -13.86 -4.20 -10.80
N GLN A 36 -14.00 -4.37 -9.48
CA GLN A 36 -13.52 -3.39 -8.51
C GLN A 36 -11.99 -3.30 -8.50
N LEU A 37 -11.28 -4.42 -8.55
CA LEU A 37 -9.83 -4.48 -8.62
C LEU A 37 -9.30 -3.78 -9.88
N PHE A 38 -9.94 -4.02 -11.03
CA PHE A 38 -9.64 -3.30 -12.26
C PHE A 38 -9.88 -1.79 -12.13
N ALA A 39 -10.98 -1.37 -11.49
CA ALA A 39 -11.21 0.03 -11.21
C ALA A 39 -10.16 0.66 -10.28
N ILE A 40 -9.60 -0.10 -9.32
CA ILE A 40 -8.53 0.39 -8.45
C ILE A 40 -7.24 0.61 -9.25
N ARG A 41 -6.86 -0.32 -10.15
CA ARG A 41 -5.69 -0.17 -11.04
C ARG A 41 -5.74 1.15 -11.82
N LEU A 42 -6.94 1.51 -12.29
CA LEU A 42 -7.17 2.73 -13.07
C LEU A 42 -7.34 4.01 -12.23
N SER A 43 -7.60 3.90 -10.93
CA SER A 43 -7.90 5.01 -10.03
C SER A 43 -6.64 5.60 -9.42
N THR A 44 -6.67 6.90 -9.06
CA THR A 44 -5.62 7.51 -8.26
C THR A 44 -5.42 6.75 -6.94
N PRO A 45 -4.18 6.41 -6.55
CA PRO A 45 -3.90 5.69 -5.30
C PRO A 45 -4.36 6.45 -4.05
N ARG A 46 -5.34 5.90 -3.34
CA ARG A 46 -5.83 6.41 -2.05
C ARG A 46 -6.12 5.22 -1.13
N PRO A 47 -5.09 4.60 -0.53
CA PRO A 47 -5.25 3.34 0.19
C PRO A 47 -6.40 3.29 1.21
N PRO A 48 -6.61 4.29 2.09
CA PRO A 48 -7.72 4.23 3.05
C PRO A 48 -9.10 4.28 2.37
N VAL A 49 -9.22 5.04 1.28
CA VAL A 49 -10.45 5.14 0.49
C VAL A 49 -10.73 3.83 -0.26
N HIS A 50 -9.71 3.22 -0.86
CA HIS A 50 -9.83 1.92 -1.55
C HIS A 50 -10.22 0.81 -0.59
N ALA A 51 -9.59 0.73 0.59
CA ALA A 51 -9.95 -0.21 1.65
C ALA A 51 -11.43 -0.07 2.07
N ARG A 52 -11.88 1.16 2.30
CA ARG A 52 -13.28 1.47 2.63
C ARG A 52 -14.25 1.10 1.50
N ASN A 53 -13.87 1.28 0.25
CA ASN A 53 -14.71 0.93 -0.89
C ASN A 53 -14.82 -0.59 -1.06
N LEU A 54 -13.71 -1.33 -0.92
CA LEU A 54 -13.69 -2.80 -0.93
C LEU A 54 -14.61 -3.35 0.16
N TYR A 55 -14.51 -2.81 1.39
CA TYR A 55 -15.37 -3.23 2.49
C TYR A 55 -16.86 -3.02 2.20
N HIS A 56 -17.26 -1.83 1.75
CA HIS A 56 -18.67 -1.54 1.47
C HIS A 56 -19.24 -2.40 0.35
N VAL A 57 -18.47 -2.68 -0.71
CA VAL A 57 -18.90 -3.56 -1.80
C VAL A 57 -19.02 -5.00 -1.28
N ALA A 58 -17.99 -5.52 -0.59
CA ALA A 58 -18.01 -6.86 -0.01
C ALA A 58 -19.17 -7.07 0.97
N ALA A 59 -19.44 -6.10 1.84
CA ALA A 59 -20.60 -6.11 2.73
C ALA A 59 -21.92 -6.09 1.97
N GLY A 60 -22.04 -5.29 0.89
CA GLY A 60 -23.23 -5.28 0.05
C GLY A 60 -23.48 -6.62 -0.64
N MET A 61 -22.43 -7.28 -1.14
CA MET A 61 -22.52 -8.62 -1.73
C MET A 61 -22.92 -9.67 -0.68
N TYR A 62 -22.31 -9.62 0.50
CA TYR A 62 -22.65 -10.51 1.61
C TYR A 62 -24.10 -10.32 2.10
N ASP A 63 -24.58 -9.09 2.24
CA ASP A 63 -25.96 -8.79 2.67
C ASP A 63 -26.98 -9.31 1.65
N ALA A 64 -26.68 -9.19 0.36
CA ALA A 64 -27.51 -9.73 -0.71
C ALA A 64 -27.55 -11.26 -0.67
N TRP A 65 -26.42 -11.91 -0.40
CA TRP A 65 -26.35 -13.36 -0.20
C TRP A 65 -27.13 -13.81 1.06
N ALA A 66 -26.93 -13.10 2.18
CA ALA A 66 -27.50 -13.38 3.49
C ALA A 66 -29.01 -13.16 3.53
N THR A 67 -29.56 -12.28 2.68
CA THR A 67 -31.01 -12.05 2.55
C THR A 67 -31.77 -13.36 2.25
N TYR A 68 -31.17 -14.26 1.46
CA TYR A 68 -31.76 -15.55 1.07
C TYR A 68 -31.23 -16.73 1.88
N ASP A 69 -30.37 -16.49 2.87
CA ASP A 69 -29.92 -17.49 3.82
C ASP A 69 -30.84 -17.51 5.05
N PRO A 70 -31.25 -18.67 5.59
CA PRO A 70 -32.17 -18.71 6.72
C PRO A 70 -31.57 -18.20 8.04
N ILE A 71 -30.25 -18.19 8.20
CA ILE A 71 -29.60 -17.94 9.50
C ILE A 71 -28.56 -16.81 9.47
N ALA A 72 -27.92 -16.54 8.33
CA ALA A 72 -26.85 -15.54 8.26
C ALA A 72 -27.39 -14.12 8.43
N HIS A 73 -26.79 -13.30 9.29
CA HIS A 73 -27.17 -11.89 9.38
C HIS A 73 -26.29 -11.07 8.45
N GLY A 74 -26.87 -10.12 7.71
CA GLY A 74 -26.10 -9.12 6.98
C GLY A 74 -25.41 -8.14 7.93
N THR A 75 -24.50 -7.36 7.39
CA THR A 75 -23.68 -6.35 8.06
C THR A 75 -24.47 -5.04 8.22
N PHE A 76 -25.18 -4.61 7.18
CA PHE A 76 -25.99 -3.39 7.16
C PHE A 76 -27.49 -3.66 7.06
N VAL A 77 -27.87 -4.75 6.38
CA VAL A 77 -29.26 -5.13 6.12
C VAL A 77 -29.56 -6.52 6.67
N PHE A 78 -30.59 -6.61 7.50
CA PHE A 78 -31.05 -7.86 8.13
C PHE A 78 -32.32 -8.44 7.48
N GLU A 79 -32.77 -7.87 6.37
CA GLU A 79 -33.95 -8.32 5.62
C GLU A 79 -33.81 -9.80 5.21
N LYS A 80 -34.92 -10.53 5.25
CA LYS A 80 -35.00 -11.92 4.80
C LYS A 80 -36.01 -12.07 3.68
N ASN A 81 -35.67 -12.86 2.68
CA ASN A 81 -36.56 -13.14 1.56
C ASN A 81 -36.38 -14.58 1.05
N THR A 82 -37.36 -15.06 0.30
CA THR A 82 -37.34 -16.39 -0.33
C THR A 82 -37.47 -16.23 -1.84
N ALA A 83 -36.91 -17.17 -2.58
CA ALA A 83 -37.04 -17.23 -4.03
C ALA A 83 -37.23 -18.67 -4.47
N ARG A 84 -37.92 -18.88 -5.60
CA ARG A 84 -38.01 -20.21 -6.22
C ARG A 84 -36.64 -20.70 -6.67
N ASP A 85 -35.82 -19.79 -7.18
CA ASP A 85 -34.43 -20.02 -7.54
C ASP A 85 -33.56 -19.05 -6.72
N VAL A 86 -33.01 -19.56 -5.61
CA VAL A 86 -32.17 -18.76 -4.70
C VAL A 86 -30.84 -18.40 -5.35
N ALA A 87 -30.29 -19.26 -6.21
CA ALA A 87 -29.01 -18.99 -6.87
C ALA A 87 -29.16 -17.81 -7.86
N ALA A 88 -30.21 -17.82 -8.69
CA ALA A 88 -30.50 -16.71 -9.60
C ALA A 88 -30.81 -15.42 -8.83
N ALA A 89 -31.58 -15.50 -7.74
CA ALA A 89 -31.92 -14.35 -6.92
C ALA A 89 -30.69 -13.73 -6.24
N ARG A 90 -29.77 -14.54 -5.70
CA ARG A 90 -28.49 -14.06 -5.16
C ARG A 90 -27.64 -13.41 -6.24
N ARG A 91 -27.56 -14.03 -7.44
CA ARG A 91 -26.81 -13.46 -8.59
C ARG A 91 -27.27 -12.05 -8.94
N GLU A 92 -28.58 -11.86 -9.06
CA GLU A 92 -29.17 -10.56 -9.41
C GLU A 92 -29.05 -9.55 -8.27
N ALA A 93 -29.38 -9.92 -7.03
CA ALA A 93 -29.31 -9.00 -5.88
C ALA A 93 -27.87 -8.51 -5.62
N ILE A 94 -26.88 -9.41 -5.67
CA ILE A 94 -25.45 -9.07 -5.54
C ILE A 94 -25.05 -8.08 -6.62
N SER A 95 -25.44 -8.34 -7.88
CA SER A 95 -25.06 -7.47 -8.99
C SER A 95 -25.62 -6.07 -8.87
N TYR A 96 -26.91 -5.94 -8.52
CA TYR A 96 -27.51 -4.62 -8.27
C TYR A 96 -26.86 -3.92 -7.06
N ALA A 97 -26.50 -4.63 -6.00
CA ALA A 97 -25.83 -4.03 -4.84
C ALA A 97 -24.43 -3.50 -5.22
N ALA A 98 -23.57 -4.37 -5.77
CA ALA A 98 -22.20 -4.03 -6.15
C ALA A 98 -22.16 -2.89 -7.17
N TYR A 99 -22.91 -2.99 -8.27
CA TYR A 99 -22.98 -1.97 -9.30
C TYR A 99 -23.36 -0.59 -8.73
N ARG A 100 -24.38 -0.51 -7.88
CA ARG A 100 -24.83 0.77 -7.32
C ARG A 100 -23.81 1.39 -6.38
N ILE A 101 -23.14 0.58 -5.56
CA ILE A 101 -22.08 1.06 -4.66
C ILE A 101 -20.89 1.54 -5.49
N LEU A 102 -20.39 0.73 -6.43
CA LEU A 102 -19.26 1.07 -7.29
C LEU A 102 -19.50 2.36 -8.09
N LYS A 103 -20.67 2.48 -8.74
CA LYS A 103 -21.04 3.70 -9.48
C LYS A 103 -21.04 4.95 -8.60
N ALA A 104 -21.43 4.82 -7.33
CA ALA A 104 -21.46 5.94 -6.39
C ALA A 104 -20.07 6.28 -5.83
N ARG A 105 -19.16 5.31 -5.68
CA ARG A 105 -17.83 5.52 -5.09
C ARG A 105 -16.79 6.04 -6.08
N TYR A 106 -16.78 5.55 -7.31
CA TYR A 106 -15.78 5.92 -8.33
C TYR A 106 -16.23 7.12 -9.16
N VAL A 107 -16.35 8.28 -8.53
CA VAL A 107 -16.79 9.53 -9.15
C VAL A 107 -15.63 10.52 -9.38
N ALA A 108 -15.94 11.70 -9.92
CA ALA A 108 -14.97 12.76 -10.15
C ALA A 108 -14.16 13.06 -8.88
N GLY A 109 -12.84 13.18 -9.03
CA GLY A 109 -11.91 13.31 -7.91
C GLY A 109 -11.10 12.05 -7.63
N ASN A 110 -11.50 10.87 -8.14
CA ASN A 110 -10.74 9.62 -8.00
C ASN A 110 -9.68 9.38 -9.11
N GLY A 111 -9.39 10.37 -9.95
CA GLY A 111 -8.34 10.30 -10.98
C GLY A 111 -8.84 10.57 -12.41
N PRO A 112 -7.93 10.56 -13.40
CA PRO A 112 -8.26 10.90 -14.78
C PRO A 112 -9.13 9.86 -15.49
N ASN A 113 -9.08 8.59 -15.07
CA ASN A 113 -9.71 7.47 -15.78
C ASN A 113 -11.16 7.20 -15.37
N ILE A 114 -11.82 8.13 -14.67
CA ILE A 114 -13.15 7.87 -14.09
C ILE A 114 -14.25 7.66 -15.12
N ALA A 115 -14.18 8.34 -16.27
CA ALA A 115 -15.12 8.09 -17.36
C ALA A 115 -15.04 6.64 -17.87
N GLN A 116 -13.81 6.09 -17.93
CA GLN A 116 -13.56 4.71 -18.32
C GLN A 116 -14.11 3.74 -17.27
N ILE A 117 -13.71 3.90 -16.01
CA ILE A 117 -14.20 3.08 -14.88
C ILE A 117 -15.74 3.04 -14.82
N GLN A 118 -16.39 4.19 -14.99
CA GLN A 118 -17.85 4.28 -14.99
C GLN A 118 -18.50 3.57 -16.19
N ALA A 119 -17.83 3.53 -17.34
CA ALA A 119 -18.28 2.81 -18.52
C ALA A 119 -18.08 1.29 -18.38
N ASP A 120 -16.98 0.87 -17.75
CA ASP A 120 -16.68 -0.55 -17.49
C ASP A 120 -17.73 -1.18 -16.56
N PHE A 121 -18.11 -0.49 -15.49
CA PHE A 121 -19.22 -0.92 -14.64
C PHE A 121 -20.54 -1.08 -15.41
N ASP A 122 -20.85 -0.16 -16.33
CA ASP A 122 -22.05 -0.24 -17.17
C ASP A 122 -21.99 -1.44 -18.13
N GLN A 123 -20.81 -1.71 -18.69
CA GLN A 123 -20.57 -2.83 -19.61
C GLN A 123 -20.69 -4.17 -18.88
N THR A 124 -20.02 -4.34 -17.74
CA THR A 124 -20.11 -5.55 -16.91
C THR A 124 -21.55 -5.80 -16.47
N PHE A 125 -22.28 -4.77 -16.04
CA PHE A 125 -23.68 -4.89 -15.66
C PHE A 125 -24.58 -5.33 -16.82
N ALA A 126 -24.37 -4.77 -18.01
CA ALA A 126 -25.11 -5.12 -19.22
C ALA A 126 -24.76 -6.53 -19.73
N ALA A 127 -23.49 -6.94 -19.68
CA ALA A 127 -23.03 -8.27 -20.07
C ALA A 127 -23.64 -9.38 -19.19
N LEU A 128 -23.90 -9.08 -17.92
CA LEU A 128 -24.63 -9.96 -17.01
C LEU A 128 -26.15 -10.02 -17.28
N GLY A 129 -26.66 -9.20 -18.21
CA GLY A 129 -28.06 -9.19 -18.63
C GLY A 129 -28.99 -8.32 -17.78
N TYR A 130 -28.45 -7.40 -16.96
CA TYR A 130 -29.24 -6.58 -16.05
C TYR A 130 -29.51 -5.18 -16.60
N ASP A 131 -30.67 -4.61 -16.24
CA ASP A 131 -31.07 -3.26 -16.68
C ASP A 131 -30.73 -2.23 -15.60
N LYS A 132 -29.76 -1.35 -15.92
CA LYS A 132 -29.31 -0.29 -15.01
C LYS A 132 -30.40 0.74 -14.70
N ASN A 133 -31.48 0.81 -15.49
CA ASN A 133 -32.60 1.70 -15.25
C ASN A 133 -33.57 1.20 -14.17
N VAL A 134 -33.45 -0.07 -13.75
CA VAL A 134 -34.21 -0.60 -12.60
C VAL A 134 -33.58 -0.09 -11.30
N THR A 135 -34.11 1.02 -10.79
CA THR A 135 -33.61 1.71 -9.59
C THR A 135 -34.53 1.59 -8.37
N THR A 136 -35.67 0.91 -8.51
CA THR A 136 -36.63 0.76 -7.40
C THR A 136 -35.96 0.09 -6.21
N THR A 137 -36.18 0.67 -5.03
CA THR A 137 -35.83 0.09 -3.72
C THR A 137 -37.06 -0.46 -3.01
N ARG A 138 -38.17 -0.67 -3.72
CA ARG A 138 -39.44 -1.17 -3.18
C ARG A 138 -39.79 -2.53 -3.77
N GLY A 139 -40.32 -3.40 -2.91
CA GLY A 139 -40.71 -4.76 -3.26
C GLY A 139 -39.60 -5.79 -3.02
N ASN A 140 -39.93 -7.03 -3.39
CA ASN A 140 -39.18 -8.23 -3.03
C ASN A 140 -38.46 -8.86 -4.24
N THR A 141 -38.35 -8.14 -5.36
CA THR A 141 -37.52 -8.60 -6.48
C THR A 141 -36.05 -8.53 -6.08
N PRO A 142 -35.18 -9.41 -6.62
CA PRO A 142 -33.76 -9.37 -6.30
C PRO A 142 -33.09 -8.05 -6.66
N ALA A 143 -33.42 -7.45 -7.82
CA ALA A 143 -32.99 -6.09 -8.15
C ALA A 143 -33.40 -5.04 -7.09
N ALA A 144 -34.64 -5.10 -6.59
CA ALA A 144 -35.10 -4.14 -5.58
C ALA A 144 -34.38 -4.31 -4.24
N ILE A 145 -34.07 -5.55 -3.87
CA ILE A 145 -33.24 -5.86 -2.69
C ILE A 145 -31.83 -5.32 -2.87
N GLY A 146 -31.17 -5.62 -4.00
CA GLY A 146 -29.81 -5.14 -4.26
C GLY A 146 -29.70 -3.61 -4.25
N ASN A 147 -30.64 -2.93 -4.92
CA ASN A 147 -30.73 -1.47 -4.87
C ASN A 147 -30.94 -0.93 -3.45
N ARG A 148 -31.76 -1.61 -2.63
CA ARG A 148 -32.05 -1.21 -1.25
C ARG A 148 -30.83 -1.40 -0.34
N ILE A 149 -30.10 -2.50 -0.50
CA ILE A 149 -28.83 -2.74 0.20
C ILE A 149 -27.82 -1.64 -0.12
N ALA A 150 -27.59 -1.36 -1.41
CA ALA A 150 -26.70 -0.29 -1.82
C ALA A 150 -27.13 1.07 -1.26
N ALA A 151 -28.43 1.39 -1.33
CA ALA A 151 -28.94 2.65 -0.78
C ALA A 151 -28.72 2.76 0.74
N THR A 152 -28.90 1.67 1.50
CA THR A 152 -28.65 1.64 2.94
C THR A 152 -27.17 1.86 3.25
N ILE A 153 -26.27 1.16 2.57
CA ILE A 153 -24.81 1.29 2.78
C ILE A 153 -24.36 2.72 2.45
N LEU A 154 -24.74 3.23 1.27
CA LEU A 154 -24.35 4.56 0.83
C LEU A 154 -24.86 5.63 1.81
N ALA A 155 -26.12 5.57 2.21
CA ALA A 155 -26.69 6.52 3.17
C ALA A 155 -26.04 6.43 4.56
N GLY A 156 -25.81 5.21 5.07
CA GLY A 156 -25.17 5.00 6.39
C GLY A 156 -23.73 5.50 6.43
N SER A 157 -23.02 5.40 5.30
CA SER A 157 -21.61 5.76 5.20
C SER A 157 -21.32 7.26 4.99
N LEU A 158 -22.34 8.10 4.76
CA LEU A 158 -22.11 9.54 4.50
C LEU A 158 -21.50 10.29 5.68
N ASN A 159 -21.79 9.84 6.90
CA ASN A 159 -21.34 10.47 8.14
C ASN A 159 -20.45 9.53 8.96
N ASP A 160 -19.78 8.57 8.30
CA ASP A 160 -18.94 7.60 8.98
C ASP A 160 -17.61 8.16 9.45
N GLY A 161 -17.30 9.43 9.18
CA GLY A 161 -16.03 10.09 9.51
C GLY A 161 -15.08 10.25 8.33
N ALA A 162 -15.35 9.63 7.17
CA ALA A 162 -14.42 9.67 6.03
C ALA A 162 -14.40 11.01 5.28
N ASN A 163 -15.44 11.84 5.46
CA ASN A 163 -15.64 13.10 4.71
C ASN A 163 -15.75 12.89 3.18
N GLU A 164 -16.51 11.87 2.76
CA GLU A 164 -16.69 11.54 1.34
C GLU A 164 -17.26 12.70 0.51
N ALA A 165 -18.24 13.44 1.05
CA ALA A 165 -18.81 14.61 0.37
C ALA A 165 -17.77 15.73 0.13
N GLY A 166 -16.77 15.84 0.99
CA GLY A 166 -15.61 16.73 0.84
C GLY A 166 -14.46 16.11 0.05
N ASN A 167 -14.69 15.01 -0.69
CA ASN A 167 -13.66 14.25 -1.40
C ASN A 167 -12.51 13.83 -0.48
N TYR A 168 -12.85 13.39 0.74
CA TYR A 168 -11.91 12.89 1.76
C TYR A 168 -10.83 13.90 2.17
N ALA A 169 -11.08 15.19 1.95
CA ALA A 169 -10.19 16.25 2.40
C ALA A 169 -10.04 16.25 3.93
N PRO A 170 -8.86 16.65 4.46
CA PRO A 170 -8.65 16.77 5.90
C PRO A 170 -9.75 17.59 6.59
N THR A 171 -10.29 17.08 7.69
CA THR A 171 -11.34 17.75 8.48
C THR A 171 -10.87 18.28 9.83
N ASP A 172 -9.62 18.04 10.19
CA ASP A 172 -9.01 18.35 11.47
C ASP A 172 -8.06 19.55 11.42
N GLY A 173 -7.99 20.24 10.27
CA GLY A 173 -7.13 21.41 10.08
C GLY A 173 -5.65 21.07 9.94
N TYR A 174 -5.31 19.81 9.65
CA TYR A 174 -3.93 19.38 9.43
C TYR A 174 -3.22 20.24 8.37
N ALA A 175 -2.01 20.67 8.71
CA ALA A 175 -1.03 21.23 7.79
C ALA A 175 0.36 20.71 8.22
N PRO A 176 1.25 20.35 7.26
CA PRO A 176 2.59 19.91 7.60
C PRO A 176 3.35 21.04 8.29
N ILE A 177 4.08 20.70 9.36
CA ILE A 177 4.94 21.66 10.07
C ILE A 177 6.20 21.97 9.25
N ASN A 178 6.74 20.96 8.55
CA ASN A 178 7.91 21.14 7.72
C ASN A 178 7.53 21.58 6.30
N GLU A 179 8.30 22.53 5.75
CA GLU A 179 8.26 22.86 4.33
C GLU A 179 8.72 21.67 3.46
N SER A 180 8.26 21.63 2.21
CA SER A 180 8.62 20.55 1.31
C SER A 180 10.12 20.50 0.99
N MET A 181 10.66 19.29 0.95
CA MET A 181 12.04 19.05 0.54
C MET A 181 12.11 18.84 -0.97
N PRO A 182 12.89 19.65 -1.71
CA PRO A 182 13.21 19.38 -3.11
C PRO A 182 13.97 18.06 -3.20
N PHE A 183 13.33 17.05 -3.77
CA PHE A 183 13.78 15.68 -3.67
C PHE A 183 15.20 15.48 -4.27
N LYS A 184 15.48 16.12 -5.41
CA LYS A 184 16.75 16.03 -6.17
C LYS A 184 17.93 16.77 -5.55
N ILE A 185 17.70 17.62 -4.54
CA ILE A 185 18.75 18.40 -3.92
C ILE A 185 19.24 17.65 -2.67
N PRO A 186 20.56 17.43 -2.51
CA PRO A 186 21.10 16.86 -1.29
C PRO A 186 20.74 17.68 -0.04
N GLY A 187 20.58 16.98 1.07
CA GLY A 187 20.21 17.56 2.36
C GLY A 187 18.72 17.85 2.52
N THR A 188 18.39 18.48 3.65
CA THR A 188 17.05 18.88 4.07
C THR A 188 17.13 20.06 5.06
N VAL A 189 16.02 20.78 5.19
CA VAL A 189 15.76 21.74 6.27
C VAL A 189 14.42 21.37 6.88
N MET A 190 14.39 21.14 8.19
CA MET A 190 13.18 20.76 8.92
C MET A 190 13.02 21.69 10.12
N GLU A 191 11.83 22.30 10.26
CA GLU A 191 11.45 23.05 11.47
C GLU A 191 11.33 22.09 12.66
N ASN A 192 10.75 20.91 12.42
CA ASN A 192 10.66 19.85 13.42
C ASN A 192 11.03 18.48 12.80
N PRO A 193 12.23 17.95 13.12
CA PRO A 193 12.74 16.70 12.53
C PRO A 193 12.01 15.42 12.98
N SER A 194 11.13 15.50 13.99
CA SER A 194 10.25 14.39 14.35
C SER A 194 8.98 14.32 13.49
N HIS A 195 8.67 15.37 12.72
CA HIS A 195 7.43 15.48 11.96
C HIS A 195 7.60 15.18 10.46
N TRP A 196 6.49 14.82 9.80
CA TRP A 196 6.48 14.57 8.36
C TRP A 196 6.94 15.80 7.58
N GLN A 197 7.65 15.54 6.49
CA GLN A 197 8.10 16.54 5.55
C GLN A 197 7.63 16.12 4.16
N PRO A 198 6.82 16.95 3.48
CA PRO A 198 6.43 16.65 2.11
C PRO A 198 7.64 16.64 1.17
N LEU A 199 7.61 15.81 0.14
CA LEU A 199 8.61 15.84 -0.92
C LEU A 199 8.09 16.64 -2.13
N ALA A 200 8.96 17.43 -2.74
CA ALA A 200 8.70 18.14 -3.99
C ALA A 200 9.49 17.50 -5.14
N PHE A 201 8.78 17.13 -6.20
CA PHE A 201 9.32 16.47 -7.38
C PHE A 201 9.10 17.30 -8.65
N ASP A 202 10.02 17.23 -9.61
CA ASP A 202 9.82 17.78 -10.98
C ASP A 202 8.74 17.01 -11.75
N PHE A 203 8.60 15.72 -11.44
CA PHE A 203 7.50 14.85 -11.85
C PHE A 203 7.40 13.70 -10.85
N LEU A 204 6.18 13.21 -10.63
CA LEU A 204 5.89 12.10 -9.72
C LEU A 204 5.23 10.98 -10.52
N VAL A 205 5.80 9.78 -10.46
CA VAL A 205 5.11 8.57 -10.91
C VAL A 205 4.31 8.03 -9.74
N LEU A 206 2.99 7.99 -9.88
CA LEU A 206 2.12 7.38 -8.88
C LEU A 206 2.35 5.87 -8.80
N GLN A 207 1.84 5.25 -7.74
CA GLN A 207 1.96 3.81 -7.53
C GLN A 207 1.42 2.98 -8.70
N ASN A 208 0.39 3.49 -9.40
CA ASN A 208 -0.18 2.91 -10.60
C ASN A 208 0.48 3.39 -11.91
N GLY A 209 1.72 3.89 -11.86
CA GLY A 209 2.47 4.29 -13.04
C GLY A 209 2.09 5.63 -13.68
N GLU A 210 1.05 6.31 -13.18
CA GLU A 210 0.62 7.60 -13.73
C GLU A 210 1.67 8.69 -13.46
N ILE A 211 2.14 9.36 -14.52
CA ILE A 211 3.08 10.48 -14.40
C ILE A 211 2.31 11.77 -14.19
N ILE A 212 2.47 12.35 -13.01
CA ILE A 212 2.06 13.72 -12.70
C ILE A 212 3.28 14.62 -12.93
N GLY A 213 3.06 15.84 -13.45
CA GLY A 213 4.11 16.86 -13.58
C GLY A 213 4.65 17.31 -12.22
N ALA A 214 5.25 18.50 -12.16
CA ALA A 214 5.78 19.04 -10.90
C ALA A 214 4.73 18.94 -9.79
N ALA A 215 5.08 18.20 -8.74
CA ALA A 215 4.15 17.79 -7.71
C ALA A 215 4.82 17.85 -6.34
N GLU A 216 4.13 18.51 -5.41
CA GLU A 216 4.40 18.44 -3.99
C GLU A 216 3.50 17.38 -3.38
N GLN A 217 4.07 16.53 -2.53
CA GLN A 217 3.27 15.53 -1.81
C GLN A 217 2.27 16.22 -0.89
N VAL A 218 1.05 15.68 -0.86
CA VAL A 218 0.01 16.13 0.07
C VAL A 218 -0.38 14.95 0.95
N VAL A 219 -0.70 15.24 2.20
CA VAL A 219 -1.20 14.24 3.13
C VAL A 219 -2.49 13.61 2.59
N VAL A 220 -2.63 12.30 2.77
CA VAL A 220 -3.84 11.57 2.39
C VAL A 220 -4.59 11.19 3.65
N CYS A 221 -5.79 11.76 3.82
CA CYS A 221 -6.76 11.38 4.86
C CYS A 221 -6.19 11.35 6.30
N PRO A 222 -5.60 12.44 6.83
CA PRO A 222 -5.00 12.46 8.18
C PRO A 222 -6.04 12.25 9.30
N HIS A 223 -7.31 12.51 9.02
CA HIS A 223 -8.41 12.39 9.97
C HIS A 223 -8.96 10.95 10.10
N TRP A 224 -8.35 9.95 9.46
CA TRP A 224 -8.97 8.62 9.30
C TRP A 224 -9.29 7.87 10.60
N ARG A 225 -8.71 8.27 11.75
CA ARG A 225 -9.07 7.74 13.09
C ARG A 225 -10.54 7.94 13.47
N PHE A 226 -11.24 8.85 12.80
CA PHE A 226 -12.67 9.10 13.01
C PHE A 226 -13.58 8.19 12.18
N VAL A 227 -13.01 7.43 11.24
CA VAL A 227 -13.80 6.56 10.36
C VAL A 227 -14.37 5.39 11.16
N THR A 228 -15.65 5.09 10.92
CA THR A 228 -16.37 3.99 11.55
C THR A 228 -15.74 2.65 11.13
N PRO A 229 -15.25 1.84 12.08
CA PRO A 229 -14.64 0.54 11.77
C PRO A 229 -15.68 -0.53 11.41
N PHE A 230 -15.22 -1.66 10.90
CA PHE A 230 -15.96 -2.88 10.66
C PHE A 230 -16.16 -3.69 11.95
N ALA A 231 -15.08 -4.10 12.63
CA ALA A 231 -15.13 -4.99 13.78
C ALA A 231 -14.55 -4.36 15.06
N MET A 232 -13.73 -3.32 14.95
CA MET A 232 -13.22 -2.59 16.12
C MET A 232 -14.33 -1.84 16.85
N ASN A 233 -14.15 -1.65 18.16
CA ASN A 233 -15.11 -0.97 19.02
C ASN A 233 -14.42 -0.08 20.05
N GLU A 234 -15.19 0.46 21.01
CA GLU A 234 -14.68 1.37 22.03
C GLU A 234 -13.55 0.78 22.91
N PHE A 235 -13.50 -0.55 23.08
CA PHE A 235 -12.44 -1.20 23.85
C PHE A 235 -11.09 -1.22 23.12
N ASN A 236 -11.11 -1.05 21.79
CA ASN A 236 -9.91 -0.94 20.97
C ASN A 236 -9.43 0.52 20.86
N ARG A 237 -10.23 1.49 21.30
CA ARG A 237 -10.01 2.93 21.05
C ARG A 237 -9.38 3.62 22.25
N ASN A 238 -8.27 4.32 22.04
CA ASN A 238 -7.70 5.20 23.05
C ASN A 238 -8.55 6.48 23.14
N LEU A 239 -9.11 6.78 24.32
CA LEU A 239 -10.00 7.93 24.51
C LEU A 239 -9.30 9.30 24.45
N ALA A 240 -7.98 9.35 24.62
CA ALA A 240 -7.23 10.60 24.62
C ALA A 240 -6.92 11.10 23.21
N ASN A 241 -6.70 10.19 22.26
CA ASN A 241 -6.30 10.52 20.88
C ASN A 241 -7.17 9.88 19.81
N GLU A 242 -8.17 9.08 20.20
CA GLU A 242 -9.14 8.44 19.34
C GLU A 242 -8.59 7.40 18.36
N CYS A 243 -7.31 7.04 18.47
CA CYS A 243 -6.69 5.99 17.67
C CYS A 243 -7.13 4.60 18.15
N TYR A 244 -7.32 3.68 17.21
CA TYR A 244 -7.61 2.28 17.48
C TYR A 244 -6.31 1.47 17.52
N PHE A 245 -6.18 0.56 18.50
CA PHE A 245 -4.95 -0.22 18.74
C PHE A 245 -3.69 0.66 18.83
N ASP A 246 -3.84 1.78 19.55
CA ASP A 246 -2.78 2.76 19.70
C ASP A 246 -1.51 2.15 20.32
N GLN A 247 -0.39 2.27 19.60
CA GLN A 247 0.93 1.77 20.01
C GLN A 247 1.81 2.85 20.67
N GLY A 248 1.31 4.09 20.79
CA GLY A 248 2.10 5.21 21.28
C GLY A 248 2.87 5.93 20.17
N PRO A 249 3.54 7.04 20.51
CA PRO A 249 4.28 7.84 19.54
C PRO A 249 5.52 7.13 19.00
N PRO A 250 5.93 7.44 17.76
CA PRO A 250 7.21 7.00 17.22
C PRO A 250 8.39 7.65 17.99
N PRO A 251 9.61 7.13 17.84
CA PRO A 251 10.81 7.75 18.39
C PRO A 251 10.97 9.19 17.92
N GLN A 252 11.44 10.03 18.84
CA GLN A 252 11.60 11.46 18.59
C GLN A 252 13.07 11.78 18.26
N MET A 253 13.31 12.81 17.45
CA MET A 253 14.67 13.24 17.14
C MET A 253 15.49 13.53 18.40
N GLY A 254 16.75 13.10 18.40
CA GLY A 254 17.69 13.22 19.52
C GLY A 254 17.63 12.06 20.55
N THR A 255 16.60 11.20 20.49
CA THR A 255 16.54 9.99 21.34
C THR A 255 17.51 8.90 20.86
N GLU A 256 17.88 7.99 21.77
CA GLU A 256 18.69 6.81 21.42
C GLU A 256 18.00 5.95 20.37
N GLU A 257 16.70 5.67 20.58
CA GLU A 257 15.90 4.83 19.69
C GLU A 257 15.82 5.42 18.27
N MET A 258 15.76 6.75 18.13
CA MET A 258 15.83 7.39 16.81
C MET A 258 17.19 7.22 16.14
N ARG A 259 18.28 7.27 16.93
CA ARG A 259 19.63 7.01 16.42
C ARG A 259 19.79 5.56 15.96
N GLU A 260 19.26 4.60 16.73
CA GLU A 260 19.19 3.19 16.35
C GLU A 260 18.39 2.99 15.06
N GLN A 261 17.23 3.63 14.91
CA GLN A 261 16.43 3.57 13.67
C GLN A 261 17.15 4.17 12.46
N GLY A 262 17.85 5.30 12.64
CA GLY A 262 18.69 5.90 11.60
C GLY A 262 19.76 4.95 11.08
N ILE A 263 20.48 4.30 11.99
CA ILE A 263 21.49 3.29 11.66
C ILE A 263 20.86 2.05 11.01
N ALA A 264 19.74 1.56 11.54
CA ALA A 264 19.05 0.39 10.97
C ALA A 264 18.61 0.65 9.52
N MET A 265 18.10 1.85 9.22
CA MET A 265 17.71 2.21 7.85
C MET A 265 18.91 2.22 6.89
N LEU A 266 20.05 2.78 7.32
CA LEU A 266 21.28 2.76 6.52
C LEU A 266 21.77 1.33 6.31
N ALA A 267 21.77 0.50 7.35
CA ALA A 267 22.18 -0.91 7.27
C ALA A 267 21.29 -1.71 6.31
N HIS A 268 19.97 -1.54 6.39
CA HIS A 268 19.03 -2.17 5.46
C HIS A 268 19.24 -1.72 4.01
N SER A 269 19.58 -0.45 3.80
CA SER A 269 19.89 0.06 2.47
C SER A 269 21.23 -0.48 1.94
N ALA A 270 22.25 -0.58 2.79
CA ALA A 270 23.58 -1.04 2.39
C ALA A 270 23.56 -2.46 1.80
N VAL A 271 22.75 -3.38 2.36
CA VAL A 271 22.67 -4.76 1.87
C VAL A 271 21.92 -4.93 0.54
N LEU A 272 21.41 -3.83 -0.04
CA LEU A 272 20.76 -3.83 -1.36
C LEU A 272 21.78 -3.63 -2.50
N ASP A 273 23.06 -3.45 -2.21
CA ASP A 273 24.11 -3.34 -3.20
C ASP A 273 24.40 -4.70 -3.87
N PRO A 274 24.10 -4.88 -5.18
CA PRO A 274 24.35 -6.15 -5.86
C PRO A 274 25.84 -6.47 -6.01
N SER A 275 26.75 -5.50 -5.78
CA SER A 275 28.20 -5.73 -5.82
C SER A 275 28.76 -6.40 -4.56
N ASP A 276 28.00 -6.42 -3.46
CA ASP A 276 28.41 -7.07 -2.20
C ASP A 276 28.57 -8.60 -2.36
N GLY A 277 27.86 -9.21 -3.33
CA GLY A 277 27.99 -10.63 -3.66
C GLY A 277 27.47 -11.61 -2.59
N GLU A 278 26.88 -11.11 -1.51
CA GLU A 278 26.29 -11.91 -0.43
C GLU A 278 25.12 -12.77 -0.94
N THR A 279 24.97 -13.96 -0.36
CA THR A 279 23.94 -14.94 -0.77
C THR A 279 23.05 -15.35 0.39
N ILE A 280 21.82 -15.77 0.07
CA ILE A 280 20.80 -16.20 1.02
C ILE A 280 20.07 -17.44 0.49
N ASP A 281 19.75 -18.40 1.36
CA ASP A 281 18.85 -19.51 1.07
C ASP A 281 17.40 -19.08 1.33
N ILE A 282 16.63 -18.91 0.25
CA ILE A 282 15.22 -18.51 0.27
C ILE A 282 14.26 -19.70 0.15
N SER A 283 14.75 -20.92 0.37
CA SER A 283 13.88 -22.07 0.40
C SER A 283 12.89 -21.99 1.58
N PRO A 284 11.70 -22.59 1.46
CA PRO A 284 10.78 -22.66 2.58
C PRO A 284 11.35 -23.40 3.82
N ALA A 285 12.50 -24.09 3.72
CA ALA A 285 13.12 -24.75 4.87
C ALA A 285 13.83 -23.76 5.83
N THR A 286 14.32 -22.64 5.33
CA THR A 286 15.14 -21.67 6.08
C THR A 286 14.43 -20.32 6.27
N TYR A 287 13.40 -20.06 5.47
CA TYR A 287 12.73 -18.77 5.39
C TYR A 287 11.20 -18.99 5.37
N HIS A 288 10.41 -17.98 5.77
CA HIS A 288 8.94 -18.04 5.93
C HIS A 288 8.43 -18.78 7.20
N ASN A 289 7.14 -19.15 7.21
CA ASN A 289 6.41 -19.75 8.33
C ASN A 289 6.34 -18.87 9.59
N SER A 290 6.17 -17.55 9.41
CA SER A 290 6.02 -16.63 10.52
C SER A 290 4.71 -16.84 11.27
N PRO A 291 4.75 -17.15 12.58
CA PRO A 291 3.54 -17.18 13.39
C PRO A 291 2.85 -15.82 13.38
N LEU A 292 1.52 -15.82 13.47
CA LEU A 292 0.75 -14.58 13.52
C LEU A 292 1.23 -13.69 14.68
N GLY A 293 1.60 -12.44 14.37
CA GLY A 293 2.11 -11.48 15.35
C GLY A 293 3.61 -11.60 15.65
N SER A 294 4.36 -12.38 14.88
CA SER A 294 5.81 -12.53 15.01
C SER A 294 6.55 -12.20 13.71
N TYR A 295 7.78 -11.72 13.84
CA TYR A 295 8.73 -11.55 12.72
C TYR A 295 9.70 -12.74 12.59
N GLU A 296 9.57 -13.76 13.46
CA GLU A 296 10.36 -14.98 13.35
C GLU A 296 10.06 -15.70 12.03
N GLN A 297 11.09 -16.28 11.43
CA GLN A 297 10.97 -17.04 10.18
C GLN A 297 11.62 -18.41 10.36
N PRO A 298 10.98 -19.33 11.11
CA PRO A 298 11.57 -20.62 11.41
C PRO A 298 11.64 -21.55 10.19
N GLY A 299 10.99 -21.21 9.07
CA GLY A 299 10.82 -22.09 7.93
C GLY A 299 9.90 -23.28 8.23
N TYR A 300 9.76 -24.15 7.23
CA TYR A 300 8.97 -25.37 7.24
C TYR A 300 9.89 -26.58 7.27
N GLY A 301 9.64 -27.53 8.18
CA GLY A 301 10.46 -28.73 8.29
C GLY A 301 10.37 -29.65 7.06
N LEU A 302 9.16 -30.01 6.65
CA LEU A 302 8.91 -30.90 5.51
C LEU A 302 7.88 -30.27 4.57
N ASN A 303 7.99 -30.59 3.28
CA ASN A 303 6.98 -30.25 2.30
C ASN A 303 5.73 -31.11 2.55
N PRO A 304 4.54 -30.51 2.76
CA PRO A 304 3.33 -31.25 3.12
C PRO A 304 2.79 -32.11 1.97
N VAL A 305 3.20 -31.86 0.72
CA VAL A 305 2.78 -32.62 -0.46
C VAL A 305 3.69 -33.82 -0.70
N THR A 306 5.02 -33.64 -0.58
CA THR A 306 5.99 -34.71 -0.89
C THR A 306 6.43 -35.50 0.33
N GLY A 307 6.33 -34.94 1.53
CA GLY A 307 6.87 -35.51 2.78
C GLY A 307 8.40 -35.37 2.93
N GLU A 308 9.07 -34.72 1.99
CA GLU A 308 10.53 -34.54 1.97
C GLU A 308 10.93 -33.12 2.40
N PRO A 309 12.16 -32.90 2.89
CA PRO A 309 12.69 -31.55 3.14
C PRO A 309 12.73 -30.70 1.86
N TYR A 310 12.56 -29.39 1.99
CA TYR A 310 12.77 -28.48 0.85
C TYR A 310 14.26 -28.40 0.48
N PRO A 311 14.62 -28.53 -0.81
CA PRO A 311 16.00 -28.30 -1.23
C PRO A 311 16.38 -26.82 -1.06
N PRO A 312 17.65 -26.51 -0.75
CA PRO A 312 18.14 -25.13 -0.70
C PRO A 312 17.90 -24.39 -2.01
N ASN A 313 17.54 -23.11 -1.92
CA ASN A 313 17.40 -22.19 -3.04
C ASN A 313 18.25 -20.95 -2.77
N VAL A 314 19.53 -21.04 -3.14
CA VAL A 314 20.53 -20.00 -2.84
C VAL A 314 20.55 -18.96 -3.96
N VAL A 315 20.31 -17.70 -3.60
CA VAL A 315 20.27 -16.55 -4.51
C VAL A 315 21.12 -15.39 -3.98
N VAL A 316 21.38 -14.38 -4.82
CA VAL A 316 22.01 -13.12 -4.38
C VAL A 316 21.04 -12.39 -3.44
N ALA A 317 21.52 -12.03 -2.24
CA ALA A 317 20.68 -11.44 -1.21
C ALA A 317 20.12 -10.07 -1.60
N ALA A 318 20.97 -9.21 -2.16
CA ALA A 318 20.57 -7.89 -2.65
C ALA A 318 19.43 -7.97 -3.68
N ASP A 319 19.51 -8.88 -4.65
CA ASP A 319 18.48 -9.07 -5.66
C ASP A 319 17.15 -9.56 -5.03
N TYR A 320 17.23 -10.51 -4.11
CA TYR A 320 16.05 -11.02 -3.42
C TYR A 320 15.33 -9.92 -2.62
N PHE A 321 16.06 -9.13 -1.83
CA PHE A 321 15.47 -8.06 -1.02
C PHE A 321 14.85 -6.96 -1.88
N ARG A 322 15.47 -6.61 -3.01
CA ARG A 322 14.94 -5.64 -3.97
C ARG A 322 13.65 -6.13 -4.63
N ILE A 323 13.64 -7.38 -5.10
CA ILE A 323 12.44 -7.99 -5.69
C ILE A 323 11.31 -8.06 -4.67
N ASN A 324 11.60 -8.41 -3.41
CA ASN A 324 10.61 -8.47 -2.35
C ASN A 324 10.01 -7.07 -2.07
N ALA A 325 10.85 -6.02 -2.02
CA ALA A 325 10.39 -4.66 -1.89
C ALA A 325 9.51 -4.21 -3.08
N GLU A 326 9.91 -4.53 -4.32
CA GLU A 326 9.13 -4.19 -5.53
C GLU A 326 7.81 -4.97 -5.61
N PHE A 327 7.80 -6.25 -5.19
CA PHE A 327 6.59 -7.08 -5.17
C PHE A 327 5.50 -6.46 -4.28
N TRP A 328 5.86 -6.05 -3.06
CA TRP A 328 4.92 -5.43 -2.11
C TRP A 328 4.73 -3.93 -2.29
N ALA A 329 5.58 -3.29 -3.10
CA ALA A 329 5.31 -1.93 -3.57
C ALA A 329 4.15 -1.90 -4.56
N ASP A 330 3.69 -3.07 -5.05
CA ASP A 330 2.55 -3.24 -5.94
C ASP A 330 2.69 -2.32 -7.15
N GLY A 331 3.60 -2.66 -8.06
CA GLY A 331 4.01 -1.84 -9.21
C GLY A 331 2.88 -1.24 -10.09
N PRO A 332 3.21 -0.57 -11.20
CA PRO A 332 2.31 0.36 -11.89
C PRO A 332 0.95 -0.19 -12.36
N ASP A 333 0.82 -1.50 -12.55
CA ASP A 333 -0.43 -2.11 -13.01
C ASP A 333 -1.25 -2.78 -11.87
N SER A 334 -0.94 -2.46 -10.61
CA SER A 334 -1.50 -3.15 -9.43
C SER A 334 -2.82 -2.58 -8.92
N GLU A 335 -3.51 -3.39 -8.10
CA GLU A 335 -4.73 -3.00 -7.39
C GLU A 335 -4.42 -2.22 -6.10
N THR A 336 -3.20 -1.70 -5.95
CA THR A 336 -2.66 -1.09 -4.72
C THR A 336 -2.72 -2.04 -3.50
N PRO A 337 -2.09 -1.70 -2.35
CA PRO A 337 -2.02 -2.64 -1.22
C PRO A 337 -3.38 -3.12 -0.67
N PRO A 338 -4.45 -2.29 -0.64
CA PRO A 338 -5.77 -2.80 -0.27
C PRO A 338 -6.33 -3.87 -1.20
N GLY A 339 -6.14 -3.72 -2.51
CA GLY A 339 -6.66 -4.66 -3.51
C GLY A 339 -5.83 -5.94 -3.63
N HIS A 340 -4.52 -5.86 -3.40
CA HIS A 340 -3.61 -7.02 -3.47
C HIS A 340 -4.09 -8.19 -2.60
N TRP A 341 -4.61 -7.92 -1.39
CA TRP A 341 -5.12 -8.97 -0.50
C TRP A 341 -6.31 -9.76 -1.08
N HIS A 342 -7.11 -9.13 -1.93
CA HIS A 342 -8.16 -9.83 -2.67
C HIS A 342 -7.55 -10.72 -3.76
N THR A 343 -6.57 -10.23 -4.52
CA THR A 343 -5.80 -11.03 -5.51
C THR A 343 -5.18 -12.27 -4.85
N VAL A 344 -4.53 -12.13 -3.70
CA VAL A 344 -3.96 -13.27 -2.95
C VAL A 344 -5.07 -14.22 -2.46
N GLY A 345 -6.16 -13.70 -1.89
CA GLY A 345 -7.28 -14.53 -1.44
C GLY A 345 -7.92 -15.32 -2.59
N ASN A 346 -8.02 -14.69 -3.74
CA ASN A 346 -8.48 -15.26 -5.00
C ASN A 346 -7.55 -16.38 -5.48
N ASP A 347 -6.26 -16.13 -5.64
CA ASP A 347 -5.26 -17.11 -6.09
C ASP A 347 -5.19 -18.34 -5.16
N VAL A 348 -5.24 -18.12 -3.84
CA VAL A 348 -5.27 -19.20 -2.85
C VAL A 348 -6.55 -20.02 -3.00
N SER A 349 -7.70 -19.38 -3.19
CA SER A 349 -8.99 -20.06 -3.34
C SER A 349 -9.12 -20.83 -4.66
N ASP A 350 -8.37 -20.44 -5.68
CA ASP A 350 -8.34 -21.08 -7.01
C ASP A 350 -7.32 -22.23 -7.08
N SER A 351 -6.48 -22.38 -6.05
CA SER A 351 -5.44 -23.41 -5.99
C SER A 351 -6.03 -24.83 -5.94
N GLU A 352 -5.38 -25.76 -6.65
CA GLU A 352 -5.81 -27.16 -6.69
C GLU A 352 -5.82 -27.77 -5.28
N GLY A 353 -6.91 -28.46 -4.94
CA GLY A 353 -7.07 -29.09 -3.62
C GLY A 353 -7.48 -28.14 -2.49
N PHE A 354 -7.75 -26.86 -2.78
CA PHE A 354 -8.29 -25.94 -1.80
C PHE A 354 -9.65 -26.42 -1.27
N SER A 355 -9.81 -26.45 0.05
CA SER A 355 -11.04 -26.84 0.71
C SER A 355 -11.81 -25.60 1.14
N PHE A 356 -12.96 -25.32 0.50
CA PHE A 356 -13.86 -24.21 0.84
C PHE A 356 -14.55 -24.43 2.20
N LYS A 357 -13.81 -24.40 3.30
CA LYS A 357 -14.31 -24.58 4.67
C LYS A 357 -13.85 -23.42 5.53
N LEU A 358 -14.80 -22.72 6.15
CA LEU A 358 -14.45 -21.65 7.09
C LEU A 358 -13.76 -22.26 8.30
N PHE A 359 -12.66 -21.64 8.71
CA PHE A 359 -11.85 -22.07 9.86
C PHE A 359 -11.34 -23.53 9.76
N GLY A 360 -11.36 -24.12 8.55
CA GLY A 360 -10.97 -25.52 8.33
C GLY A 360 -11.99 -26.57 8.79
N GLU A 361 -13.15 -26.15 9.32
CA GLU A 361 -14.15 -27.05 9.90
C GLU A 361 -15.48 -27.04 9.14
N GLY A 362 -16.33 -28.03 9.41
CA GLY A 362 -17.69 -28.12 8.87
C GLY A 362 -17.81 -28.63 7.43
N GLU A 363 -19.01 -28.45 6.89
CA GLU A 363 -19.34 -28.81 5.51
C GLU A 363 -18.70 -27.83 4.51
N PRO A 364 -18.21 -28.32 3.35
CA PRO A 364 -17.74 -27.45 2.29
C PRO A 364 -18.81 -26.46 1.85
N LEU A 365 -18.39 -25.21 1.65
CA LEU A 365 -19.21 -24.14 1.11
C LEU A 365 -19.23 -24.23 -0.42
N ASP A 366 -20.33 -23.78 -1.02
CA ASP A 366 -20.35 -23.49 -2.45
C ASP A 366 -19.45 -22.28 -2.76
N ARG A 367 -19.04 -22.14 -4.03
CA ARG A 367 -18.09 -21.10 -4.44
C ARG A 367 -18.57 -19.69 -4.15
N LEU A 368 -19.86 -19.39 -4.37
CA LEU A 368 -20.40 -18.07 -4.09
C LEU A 368 -20.39 -17.78 -2.59
N GLN A 369 -20.79 -18.75 -1.77
CA GLN A 369 -20.80 -18.62 -0.32
C GLN A 369 -19.38 -18.46 0.25
N TRP A 370 -18.38 -19.15 -0.32
CA TRP A 370 -16.98 -18.92 0.02
C TRP A 370 -16.56 -17.49 -0.29
N ASP A 371 -16.74 -17.06 -1.55
CA ASP A 371 -16.27 -15.76 -2.03
C ASP A 371 -16.88 -14.60 -1.22
N VAL A 372 -18.20 -14.55 -1.01
CA VAL A 372 -18.82 -13.44 -0.25
C VAL A 372 -18.34 -13.36 1.21
N LYS A 373 -18.01 -14.50 1.82
CA LYS A 373 -17.52 -14.54 3.21
C LYS A 373 -16.04 -14.21 3.30
N MET A 374 -15.26 -14.70 2.34
CA MET A 374 -13.83 -14.39 2.22
C MET A 374 -13.65 -12.89 1.97
N TYR A 375 -14.34 -12.30 0.99
CA TYR A 375 -14.25 -10.87 0.72
C TYR A 375 -14.70 -10.01 1.89
N LEU A 376 -15.79 -10.37 2.58
CA LEU A 376 -16.21 -9.62 3.77
C LEU A 376 -15.12 -9.64 4.85
N ALA A 377 -14.51 -10.80 5.10
CA ALA A 377 -13.48 -10.94 6.11
C ALA A 377 -12.21 -10.16 5.75
N ILE A 378 -11.69 -10.32 4.52
CA ILE A 378 -10.50 -9.62 4.05
C ILE A 378 -10.76 -8.11 3.99
N ALA A 379 -11.79 -7.68 3.28
CA ALA A 379 -12.06 -6.25 3.09
C ALA A 379 -12.39 -5.54 4.41
N GLY A 380 -13.14 -6.19 5.30
CA GLY A 380 -13.42 -5.66 6.63
C GLY A 380 -12.16 -5.52 7.48
N ALA A 381 -11.26 -6.51 7.48
CA ALA A 381 -9.99 -6.45 8.20
C ALA A 381 -9.04 -5.38 7.61
N VAL A 382 -8.99 -5.23 6.29
CA VAL A 382 -8.19 -4.21 5.61
C VAL A 382 -8.74 -2.80 5.89
N HIS A 383 -10.08 -2.64 5.94
CA HIS A 383 -10.72 -1.39 6.36
C HIS A 383 -10.32 -1.01 7.79
N ASP A 384 -10.42 -1.93 8.74
CA ASP A 384 -10.00 -1.69 10.13
C ASP A 384 -8.50 -1.39 10.25
N SER A 385 -7.68 -2.10 9.48
CA SER A 385 -6.24 -1.84 9.41
C SER A 385 -5.95 -0.44 8.89
N ALA A 386 -6.72 0.05 7.90
CA ALA A 386 -6.61 1.41 7.40
C ALA A 386 -7.03 2.44 8.47
N VAL A 387 -8.14 2.22 9.19
CA VAL A 387 -8.57 3.08 10.31
C VAL A 387 -7.48 3.21 11.37
N THR A 388 -6.89 2.10 11.79
CA THR A 388 -5.78 2.08 12.75
C THR A 388 -4.53 2.76 12.19
N ALA A 389 -4.04 2.34 11.02
CA ALA A 389 -2.78 2.80 10.47
C ALA A 389 -2.81 4.28 10.07
N TRP A 390 -3.85 4.73 9.34
CA TRP A 390 -3.99 6.15 8.98
C TRP A 390 -4.35 7.00 10.19
N GLY A 391 -5.09 6.45 11.15
CA GLY A 391 -5.39 7.14 12.40
C GLY A 391 -4.11 7.52 13.16
N MET A 392 -3.21 6.56 13.35
CA MET A 392 -1.91 6.81 13.97
C MET A 392 -1.01 7.69 13.09
N LYS A 393 -0.97 7.48 11.77
CA LYS A 393 -0.17 8.33 10.85
C LYS A 393 -0.58 9.80 10.93
N GLY A 394 -1.88 10.08 10.90
CA GLY A 394 -2.37 11.45 10.97
C GLY A 394 -2.26 12.07 12.36
N TYR A 395 -2.32 11.27 13.43
CA TYR A 395 -2.16 11.78 14.80
C TYR A 395 -0.70 12.03 15.19
N TYR A 396 0.20 11.07 14.89
CA TYR A 396 1.61 11.15 15.28
C TYR A 396 2.50 11.86 14.26
N ASP A 397 2.06 11.97 13.01
CA ASP A 397 2.70 12.79 11.98
C ASP A 397 4.21 12.55 11.82
N SER A 398 4.64 11.29 11.89
CA SER A 398 6.07 10.93 11.98
C SER A 398 6.90 11.29 10.74
N ALA A 399 8.14 11.72 10.94
CA ALA A 399 9.12 11.89 9.87
C ALA A 399 9.37 10.60 9.05
N ARG A 400 9.76 10.75 7.77
CA ARG A 400 10.14 9.62 6.89
C ARG A 400 11.66 9.41 6.89
N PRO A 401 12.15 8.18 6.64
CA PRO A 401 13.58 7.86 6.61
C PRO A 401 14.43 8.83 5.79
N ILE A 402 13.99 9.18 4.58
CA ILE A 402 14.74 10.12 3.75
C ILE A 402 14.98 11.47 4.43
N SER A 403 13.98 12.02 5.13
CA SER A 403 14.08 13.31 5.79
C SER A 403 14.94 13.22 7.06
N PHE A 404 14.64 12.26 7.94
CA PHE A 404 15.35 12.19 9.21
C PHE A 404 16.80 11.71 9.06
N VAL A 405 17.11 10.81 8.13
CA VAL A 405 18.50 10.37 7.87
C VAL A 405 19.32 11.50 7.26
N ARG A 406 18.75 12.26 6.31
CA ARG A 406 19.41 13.46 5.76
C ARG A 406 19.67 14.50 6.85
N TYR A 407 18.66 14.77 7.69
CA TYR A 407 18.79 15.70 8.82
C TYR A 407 19.91 15.27 9.77
N MET A 408 19.90 14.02 10.23
CA MET A 408 20.92 13.48 11.14
C MET A 408 22.32 13.52 10.50
N GLY A 409 22.45 13.16 9.22
CA GLY A 409 23.73 13.20 8.52
C GLY A 409 24.29 14.61 8.39
N GLN A 410 23.43 15.60 8.10
CA GLN A 410 23.83 17.00 8.04
C GLN A 410 24.15 17.61 9.41
N SER A 411 23.52 17.13 10.48
CA SER A 411 23.87 17.54 11.84
C SER A 411 25.29 17.12 12.23
N GLY A 412 25.81 16.04 11.63
CA GLY A 412 27.14 15.51 11.88
C GLY A 412 27.09 14.15 12.57
N GLN A 413 28.01 13.89 13.50
CA GLN A 413 28.10 12.61 14.21
C GLN A 413 27.77 12.70 15.69
N SER A 414 27.19 11.65 16.27
CA SER A 414 26.76 11.62 17.68
C SER A 414 27.53 10.66 18.59
N SER A 415 28.62 10.05 18.11
CA SER A 415 29.37 9.02 18.84
C SER A 415 30.47 9.56 19.77
N ASP A 416 31.22 10.58 19.36
CA ASP A 416 32.34 11.11 20.14
C ASP A 416 32.33 12.65 20.20
N PRO A 417 32.04 13.27 21.37
CA PRO A 417 32.06 14.72 21.53
C PRO A 417 33.44 15.38 21.35
N LYS A 418 34.51 14.60 21.23
CA LYS A 418 35.87 15.09 21.00
C LYS A 418 36.26 15.09 19.53
N GLN A 419 35.49 14.44 18.66
CA GLN A 419 35.76 14.42 17.22
C GLN A 419 35.06 15.59 16.52
N PRO A 420 35.54 15.98 15.32
CA PRO A 420 34.88 16.99 14.51
C PRO A 420 33.40 16.69 14.27
N SER A 421 32.63 17.74 13.99
CA SER A 421 31.22 17.66 13.61
C SER A 421 30.35 16.89 14.62
N TYR A 422 30.68 16.94 15.90
CA TYR A 422 29.83 16.34 16.93
C TYR A 422 28.52 17.12 17.08
N ASP A 423 27.40 16.42 16.98
CA ASP A 423 26.06 16.90 17.32
C ASP A 423 25.26 15.74 17.94
N PRO A 424 24.56 15.95 19.07
CA PRO A 424 23.74 14.90 19.70
C PRO A 424 22.58 14.38 18.81
N ASN A 425 22.17 15.13 17.79
CA ASN A 425 21.20 14.72 16.77
C ASN A 425 21.86 14.09 15.53
N GLY A 426 23.19 14.03 15.51
CA GLY A 426 23.97 13.45 14.42
C GLY A 426 23.81 11.93 14.28
N LEU A 427 24.32 11.38 13.18
CA LEU A 427 24.41 9.94 12.97
C LEU A 427 25.49 9.32 13.88
N PRO A 428 25.21 8.18 14.54
CA PRO A 428 26.28 7.40 15.16
C PRO A 428 27.33 6.97 14.13
N LEU A 429 28.60 6.88 14.55
CA LEU A 429 29.69 6.29 13.78
C LEU A 429 29.70 4.78 13.99
N VAL A 430 29.54 4.03 12.90
CA VAL A 430 29.45 2.56 12.87
C VAL A 430 30.41 2.05 11.81
N GLU A 431 31.34 1.19 12.22
CA GLU A 431 32.35 0.61 11.32
C GLU A 431 31.70 -0.02 10.08
N GLY A 432 32.20 0.36 8.90
CA GLY A 432 31.69 -0.15 7.61
C GLY A 432 30.35 0.45 7.16
N LEU A 433 29.73 1.34 7.95
CA LEU A 433 28.44 1.96 7.63
C LEU A 433 28.47 3.48 7.66
N THR A 434 29.07 4.10 8.70
CA THR A 434 29.16 5.55 8.84
C THR A 434 30.52 5.97 9.40
N ARG A 435 31.14 6.99 8.81
CA ARG A 435 32.44 7.52 9.25
C ARG A 435 32.57 9.01 8.96
N ILE A 436 33.50 9.67 9.64
CA ILE A 436 33.89 11.05 9.31
C ILE A 436 34.80 11.02 8.09
N VAL A 437 34.53 11.90 7.13
CA VAL A 437 35.40 12.14 5.97
C VAL A 437 36.73 12.74 6.43
N GLN A 438 37.81 12.07 6.09
CA GLN A 438 39.18 12.46 6.38
C GLN A 438 39.79 13.26 5.23
N PRO A 439 40.82 14.10 5.47
CA PRO A 439 41.51 14.82 4.42
C PRO A 439 42.00 13.94 3.27
N GLU A 440 42.52 12.75 3.56
CA GLU A 440 43.00 11.81 2.56
C GLU A 440 41.92 11.25 1.63
N ASP A 441 40.65 11.25 2.05
CA ASP A 441 39.56 10.74 1.23
C ASP A 441 39.29 11.61 0.00
N VAL A 442 39.62 12.90 0.09
CA VAL A 442 39.28 13.91 -0.92
C VAL A 442 40.52 14.42 -1.67
N LEU A 443 41.68 13.85 -1.37
CA LEU A 443 42.91 14.05 -2.13
C LEU A 443 42.93 13.15 -3.38
N PRO A 444 43.75 13.46 -4.40
CA PRO A 444 43.87 12.60 -5.58
C PRO A 444 44.20 11.14 -5.23
N GLY A 445 43.38 10.21 -5.74
CA GLY A 445 43.40 8.77 -5.43
C GLY A 445 42.62 8.37 -4.18
N GLY A 446 41.97 9.30 -3.48
CA GLY A 446 41.07 9.05 -2.36
C GLY A 446 39.66 8.63 -2.82
N GLU A 447 38.86 8.11 -1.89
CA GLU A 447 37.51 7.56 -2.15
C GLU A 447 36.53 8.60 -2.71
N PHE A 448 36.72 9.87 -2.35
CA PHE A 448 35.84 11.00 -2.63
C PHE A 448 36.56 12.12 -3.40
N GLU A 449 37.61 11.80 -4.18
CA GLU A 449 38.38 12.80 -4.92
C GLU A 449 37.52 13.68 -5.86
N ASP A 450 36.43 13.11 -6.38
CA ASP A 450 35.50 13.77 -7.31
C ASP A 450 34.31 14.49 -6.62
N LEU A 451 34.22 14.46 -5.29
CA LEU A 451 33.10 15.07 -4.53
C LEU A 451 33.35 16.53 -4.12
N ALA A 452 34.40 17.17 -4.61
CA ALA A 452 34.65 18.58 -4.30
C ALA A 452 33.67 19.53 -5.01
N GLU A 453 32.85 20.25 -4.25
CA GLU A 453 31.86 21.20 -4.78
C GLU A 453 32.32 22.66 -4.63
N LEU A 454 32.00 23.51 -5.62
CA LEU A 454 32.28 24.94 -5.55
C LEU A 454 31.26 25.61 -4.63
N VAL A 455 31.73 26.25 -3.55
CA VAL A 455 30.87 27.01 -2.64
C VAL A 455 30.63 28.39 -3.22
N TYR A 456 29.36 28.75 -3.40
CA TYR A 456 28.94 30.07 -3.86
C TYR A 456 28.40 30.92 -2.71
N ASN A 457 28.66 32.21 -2.73
CA ASN A 457 28.00 33.15 -1.82
C ASN A 457 26.55 33.39 -2.28
N PRO A 458 25.55 33.16 -1.42
CA PRO A 458 24.14 33.22 -1.80
C PRO A 458 23.66 34.63 -2.18
N ILE A 459 24.39 35.70 -1.81
CA ILE A 459 24.00 37.09 -2.08
C ILE A 459 24.56 37.57 -3.42
N ILE A 460 25.81 37.20 -3.74
CA ILE A 460 26.53 37.73 -4.91
C ILE A 460 26.69 36.69 -6.03
N GLY A 461 26.44 35.41 -5.76
CA GLY A 461 26.61 34.33 -6.73
C GLY A 461 28.07 34.04 -7.10
N GLU A 462 29.04 34.60 -6.36
CA GLU A 462 30.47 34.44 -6.62
C GLU A 462 31.03 33.21 -5.88
N PRO A 463 31.98 32.48 -6.49
CA PRO A 463 32.72 31.42 -5.81
C PRO A 463 33.52 31.96 -4.63
N ILE A 464 33.40 31.33 -3.46
CA ILE A 464 34.15 31.70 -2.26
C ILE A 464 35.06 30.59 -1.73
N GLY A 465 35.03 29.40 -2.34
CA GLY A 465 35.92 28.30 -1.97
C GLY A 465 35.50 26.97 -2.56
N VAL A 466 36.18 25.91 -2.13
CA VAL A 466 35.85 24.53 -2.45
C VAL A 466 35.42 23.86 -1.15
N ASN A 467 34.21 23.30 -1.13
CA ASN A 467 33.82 22.38 -0.07
C ASN A 467 34.43 21.03 -0.41
N THR A 468 35.25 20.51 0.49
CA THR A 468 35.88 19.21 0.33
C THR A 468 35.15 18.12 1.11
N HIS A 469 34.08 18.45 1.83
CA HIS A 469 33.36 17.54 2.72
C HIS A 469 34.20 16.95 3.87
N VAL A 470 35.45 17.35 4.05
CA VAL A 470 36.29 16.91 5.18
C VAL A 470 35.62 17.33 6.49
N GLY A 471 35.39 16.35 7.36
CA GLY A 471 34.65 16.53 8.61
C GLY A 471 33.16 16.21 8.50
N ASP A 472 32.59 16.08 7.30
CA ASP A 472 31.21 15.61 7.12
C ASP A 472 31.10 14.11 7.45
N VAL A 473 29.88 13.62 7.61
CA VAL A 473 29.59 12.20 7.79
C VAL A 473 29.27 11.57 6.44
N VAL A 474 30.05 10.55 6.06
CA VAL A 474 29.69 9.68 4.93
C VAL A 474 28.96 8.45 5.44
N VAL A 475 28.01 7.97 4.62
CA VAL A 475 27.18 6.79 4.89
C VAL A 475 27.33 5.78 3.75
N ARG A 476 27.40 4.49 4.07
CA ARG A 476 27.25 3.40 3.11
C ARG A 476 25.77 3.09 2.94
N SER A 477 25.27 3.20 1.73
CA SER A 477 23.88 2.95 1.36
C SER A 477 23.82 2.58 -0.11
N TRP A 478 22.85 1.74 -0.51
CA TRP A 478 22.52 1.61 -1.91
C TRP A 478 21.87 2.91 -2.40
N LEU A 479 22.36 3.45 -3.52
CA LEU A 479 21.91 4.73 -4.10
C LEU A 479 20.76 4.58 -5.10
N GLY A 480 20.32 3.35 -5.36
CA GLY A 480 19.48 3.07 -6.53
C GLY A 480 20.30 2.96 -7.82
N GLY A 481 19.72 2.40 -8.89
CA GLY A 481 20.35 2.42 -10.22
C GLY A 481 20.37 3.83 -10.84
N PHE A 482 21.25 4.09 -11.83
CA PHE A 482 21.34 5.37 -12.56
C PHE A 482 20.02 5.87 -13.21
N SER A 483 19.00 5.02 -13.32
CA SER A 483 17.64 5.35 -13.76
C SER A 483 16.69 5.74 -12.63
N ALA A 484 17.15 5.79 -11.38
CA ALA A 484 16.34 6.21 -10.24
C ALA A 484 15.93 7.69 -10.33
N GLY A 485 16.48 8.45 -11.29
CA GLY A 485 16.00 9.77 -11.73
C GLY A 485 14.62 9.80 -12.39
N THR A 486 13.86 8.70 -12.45
CA THR A 486 12.41 8.72 -12.71
C THR A 486 11.52 8.62 -11.48
N THR A 487 12.04 8.34 -10.29
CA THR A 487 11.23 8.42 -9.05
C THR A 487 12.00 8.65 -7.76
N THR A 488 13.25 8.25 -7.60
CA THR A 488 14.02 8.55 -6.38
C THR A 488 15.55 8.40 -6.55
N GLY A 489 16.32 9.48 -6.65
CA GLY A 489 17.71 9.61 -6.22
C GLY A 489 17.91 10.87 -5.40
#